data_AF-G2RDM4-F1
#
_entry.id   AF-G2RDM4-F1
#
_cell.length_a   1.000
_cell.length_b   1.000
_cell.length_c   1.000
_cell.angle_alpha   90.00
_cell.angle_beta   90.00
_cell.angle_gamma   90.00
#
_symmetry.space_group_name_H-M   'P 1'
#
loop_
_entity.id
_entity.type
_entity.pdbx_description
1 polymer ?
#
loop_
_entity_poly.entity_id
_entity_poly.type
_entity_poly.pdbx_seq_one_letter_code
_entity_poly.pdbx_strand_id
1 'polypeptide(L)'
;MSFRDDWPKMPDGRDFDGRHLLTLVRSGNSPFQDKWDVNLLIQEIEENLGAQVVDIPFVSKGSNNYSCLLAQAAHIRASLYKFHVPPSFASAWLRERLFEQKPESFPVPVAPTREFCVALFTSKIEATIKNVGDMIGWEDDHNTVGPVAAAAKQSLLRLIPHIIPTGDDENLLYRFVIDHGDFGVHNISVTMDANNQPLATSLYDWETGCIVPAILSDPLMAVTVDLVTDEDAAPAVTRLSPVVAADELEEFATWSRLCFEALFREAPDYKRAIQAGKDARHLWFALRDWRGDDPEGYFGDLGAWAEKRMKELGVTREVD
;
A
#
# COMPACT_ATOMS: atom_id res chain seq x y z
N MET A 1 1.96 15.67 -11.12
CA MET A 1 1.50 17.06 -11.31
C MET A 1 1.29 17.69 -9.93
N SER A 2 1.71 18.95 -9.76
CA SER A 2 1.78 19.79 -8.52
C SER A 2 2.44 19.19 -7.27
N PHE A 3 3.76 19.30 -7.12
CA PHE A 3 4.51 18.92 -5.90
C PHE A 3 4.84 20.13 -5.00
N ARG A 4 4.34 21.31 -5.35
CA ARG A 4 4.38 22.53 -4.54
C ARG A 4 3.03 23.19 -4.67
N ASP A 5 2.05 22.65 -3.97
CA ASP A 5 0.94 23.52 -3.60
C ASP A 5 1.54 24.54 -2.63
N ASP A 6 1.71 25.77 -3.11
CA ASP A 6 2.12 26.89 -2.27
C ASP A 6 1.21 26.88 -1.04
N TRP A 7 1.81 26.76 0.15
CA TRP A 7 1.03 26.84 1.37
C TRP A 7 0.21 28.14 1.36
N PRO A 8 -1.08 28.10 1.71
CA PRO A 8 -1.93 29.27 1.69
C PRO A 8 -1.29 30.43 2.45
N LYS A 9 -1.41 31.63 1.88
CA LYS A 9 -0.84 32.84 2.47
C LYS A 9 -1.95 33.77 2.89
N MET A 10 -1.79 34.34 4.06
CA MET A 10 -2.60 35.45 4.51
C MET A 10 -2.48 36.63 3.53
N PRO A 11 -3.47 37.55 3.49
CA PRO A 11 -3.40 38.74 2.63
C PRO A 11 -2.15 39.60 2.85
N ASP A 12 -1.54 39.51 4.03
CA ASP A 12 -0.29 40.20 4.38
C ASP A 12 0.98 39.47 3.88
N GLY A 13 0.83 38.36 3.18
CA GLY A 13 1.91 37.57 2.58
C GLY A 13 2.58 36.56 3.52
N ARG A 14 2.18 36.50 4.80
CA ARG A 14 2.66 35.47 5.73
C ARG A 14 1.97 34.12 5.46
N ASP A 15 2.64 33.04 5.83
CA ASP A 15 2.04 31.71 5.81
C ASP A 15 0.80 31.67 6.72
N PHE A 16 -0.28 31.07 6.23
CA PHE A 16 -1.47 30.81 7.02
C PHE A 16 -1.13 29.87 8.19
N ASP A 17 -1.55 30.21 9.40
CA ASP A 17 -1.28 29.43 10.60
C ASP A 17 -2.20 28.21 10.77
N GLY A 18 -3.16 28.06 9.87
CA GLY A 18 -4.11 26.96 9.85
C GLY A 18 -5.37 27.19 10.68
N ARG A 19 -5.51 28.29 11.40
CA ARG A 19 -6.61 28.45 12.36
C ARG A 19 -7.72 29.35 11.81
N HIS A 20 -8.93 29.15 12.33
CA HIS A 20 -10.07 30.04 12.06
C HIS A 20 -10.42 30.19 10.57
N LEU A 21 -10.22 29.14 9.77
CA LEU A 21 -10.42 29.21 8.32
C LEU A 21 -11.85 29.68 7.97
N LEU A 22 -12.87 29.13 8.65
CA LEU A 22 -14.26 29.52 8.41
C LEU A 22 -14.47 31.02 8.64
N THR A 23 -13.93 31.57 9.73
CA THR A 23 -14.00 33.00 10.04
C THR A 23 -13.28 33.83 8.98
N LEU A 24 -12.07 33.43 8.58
CA LEU A 24 -11.29 34.11 7.57
C LEU A 24 -12.02 34.16 6.23
N VAL A 25 -12.55 33.02 5.78
CA VAL A 25 -13.28 32.87 4.53
C VAL A 25 -14.57 33.72 4.54
N ARG A 26 -15.38 33.64 5.60
CA ARG A 26 -16.61 34.46 5.74
C ARG A 26 -16.33 35.96 5.85
N SER A 27 -15.15 36.36 6.32
CA SER A 27 -14.74 37.76 6.41
C SER A 27 -14.07 38.31 5.15
N GLY A 28 -13.99 37.51 4.07
CA GLY A 28 -13.34 37.89 2.82
C GLY A 28 -11.80 37.86 2.88
N ASN A 29 -11.22 37.27 3.92
CA ASN A 29 -9.77 37.15 4.13
C ASN A 29 -9.28 35.72 3.88
N SER A 30 -9.85 35.05 2.86
CA SER A 30 -9.47 33.67 2.53
C SER A 30 -7.96 33.56 2.23
N PRO A 31 -7.22 32.64 2.89
CA PRO A 31 -5.80 32.44 2.62
C PRO A 31 -5.55 31.73 1.27
N PHE A 32 -6.62 31.23 0.65
CA PHE A 32 -6.60 30.59 -0.67
C PHE A 32 -6.77 31.59 -1.83
N GLN A 33 -6.99 32.88 -1.52
CA GLN A 33 -7.07 33.98 -2.49
C GLN A 33 -8.00 33.62 -3.66
N ASP A 34 -7.60 33.96 -4.90
CA ASP A 34 -8.37 33.67 -6.12
C ASP A 34 -8.17 32.23 -6.63
N LYS A 35 -7.37 31.41 -5.95
CA LYS A 35 -7.10 30.03 -6.39
C LYS A 35 -8.28 29.11 -6.09
N TRP A 36 -8.99 29.36 -4.99
CA TRP A 36 -10.16 28.58 -4.60
C TRP A 36 -11.13 29.37 -3.73
N ASP A 37 -12.38 29.45 -4.16
CA ASP A 37 -13.46 30.06 -3.38
C ASP A 37 -14.04 29.05 -2.38
N VAL A 38 -13.35 28.93 -1.24
CA VAL A 38 -13.78 28.10 -0.12
C VAL A 38 -15.14 28.57 0.44
N ASN A 39 -15.48 29.86 0.30
CA ASN A 39 -16.75 30.38 0.80
C ASN A 39 -17.92 29.85 -0.03
N LEU A 40 -17.78 29.89 -1.35
CA LEU A 40 -18.75 29.33 -2.28
C LEU A 40 -18.98 27.84 -2.01
N LEU A 41 -17.92 27.06 -1.82
CA LEU A 41 -18.05 25.64 -1.47
C LEU A 41 -18.83 25.44 -0.17
N ILE A 42 -18.53 26.20 0.88
CA ILE A 42 -19.25 26.11 2.16
C ILE A 42 -20.73 26.44 1.95
N GLN A 43 -21.05 27.49 1.20
CA GLN A 43 -22.42 27.88 0.89
C GLN A 43 -23.16 26.77 0.14
N GLU A 44 -22.54 26.20 -0.88
CA GLU A 44 -23.12 25.08 -1.64
C GLU A 44 -23.40 23.86 -0.74
N ILE A 45 -22.48 23.53 0.17
CA ILE A 45 -22.68 22.43 1.13
C ILE A 45 -23.86 22.75 2.06
N GLU A 46 -23.90 23.95 2.63
CA GLU A 46 -24.97 24.38 3.55
C GLU A 46 -26.34 24.35 2.88
N GLU A 47 -26.44 24.87 1.65
CA GLU A 47 -27.66 24.89 0.85
C GLU A 47 -28.16 23.49 0.49
N ASN A 48 -27.26 22.61 0.02
CA ASN A 48 -27.64 21.26 -0.40
C ASN A 48 -27.99 20.34 0.77
N LEU A 49 -27.40 20.55 1.94
CA LEU A 49 -27.64 19.72 3.12
C LEU A 49 -28.67 20.31 4.08
N GLY A 50 -29.11 21.55 3.88
CA GLY A 50 -29.98 22.26 4.83
C GLY A 50 -29.36 22.38 6.22
N ALA A 51 -28.03 22.44 6.30
CA ALA A 51 -27.24 22.45 7.52
C ALA A 51 -26.29 23.65 7.53
N GLN A 52 -25.80 24.06 8.71
CA GLN A 52 -24.84 25.15 8.83
C GLN A 52 -23.47 24.62 9.24
N VAL A 53 -22.43 25.00 8.52
CA VAL A 53 -21.04 24.81 8.93
C VAL A 53 -20.74 25.83 10.02
N VAL A 54 -20.47 25.35 11.22
CA VAL A 54 -20.26 26.19 12.41
C VAL A 54 -18.78 26.45 12.69
N ASP A 55 -17.88 25.57 12.22
CA ASP A 55 -16.44 25.76 12.35
C ASP A 55 -15.64 24.99 11.28
N ILE A 56 -14.43 25.48 11.00
CA ILE A 56 -13.35 24.70 10.38
C ILE A 56 -12.15 24.84 11.32
N PRO A 57 -11.97 23.89 12.25
CA PRO A 57 -11.18 24.12 13.46
C PRO A 57 -9.69 24.33 13.18
N PHE A 58 -9.11 23.59 12.22
CA PHE A 58 -7.68 23.69 11.93
C PHE A 58 -7.27 23.10 10.56
N VAL A 59 -6.27 23.72 9.91
CA VAL A 59 -5.66 23.37 8.62
C VAL A 59 -4.14 23.49 8.73
N SER A 60 -3.41 22.47 9.19
CA SER A 60 -1.95 22.55 9.40
C SER A 60 -1.11 22.27 8.17
N LYS A 61 0.10 22.88 8.11
CA LYS A 61 1.29 22.20 7.58
C LYS A 61 1.59 21.02 8.49
N GLY A 62 1.19 19.81 8.07
CA GLY A 62 1.42 18.59 8.83
C GLY A 62 2.90 18.25 8.92
N SER A 63 3.43 18.14 10.15
CA SER A 63 4.62 17.33 10.49
C SER A 63 4.62 16.93 11.97
N ASN A 64 4.44 17.88 12.89
CA ASN A 64 4.36 17.59 14.34
C ASN A 64 3.08 16.84 14.77
N ASN A 65 2.02 16.88 13.96
CA ASN A 65 0.83 16.04 14.17
C ASN A 65 1.02 14.61 13.65
N TYR A 66 2.00 14.36 12.78
CA TYR A 66 2.19 13.03 12.21
C TYR A 66 2.80 12.06 13.20
N SER A 67 3.68 12.46 14.13
CA SER A 67 4.31 11.47 15.02
C SER A 67 3.29 10.69 15.87
N CYS A 68 2.30 11.39 16.43
CA CYS A 68 1.21 10.77 17.18
C CYS A 68 0.25 9.99 16.25
N LEU A 69 -0.08 10.54 15.08
CA LEU A 69 -0.97 9.89 14.11
C LEU A 69 -0.33 8.66 13.45
N LEU A 70 0.99 8.66 13.22
CA LEU A 70 1.76 7.54 12.68
C LEU A 70 1.81 6.39 13.67
N ALA A 71 1.99 6.68 14.97
CA ALA A 71 1.89 5.67 16.00
C ALA A 71 0.47 5.06 16.03
N GLN A 72 -0.58 5.89 15.98
CA GLN A 72 -1.96 5.41 15.91
C GLN A 72 -2.25 4.61 14.64
N ALA A 73 -1.77 5.05 13.47
CA ALA A 73 -1.87 4.32 12.21
C ALA A 73 -1.13 2.98 12.29
N ALA A 74 0.05 2.94 12.90
CA ALA A 74 0.77 1.70 13.17
C ALA A 74 -0.02 0.75 14.09
N HIS A 75 -0.70 1.26 15.12
CA HIS A 75 -1.60 0.46 15.96
C HIS A 75 -2.81 -0.08 15.18
N ILE A 76 -3.42 0.72 14.30
CA ILE A 76 -4.51 0.29 13.41
C ILE A 76 -4.00 -0.82 12.48
N ARG A 77 -2.85 -0.61 11.83
CA ARG A 77 -2.22 -1.59 10.94
C ARG A 77 -1.88 -2.89 11.67
N ALA A 78 -1.33 -2.81 12.88
CA ALA A 78 -1.07 -3.97 13.73
C ALA A 78 -2.36 -4.72 14.06
N SER A 79 -3.46 -4.01 14.30
CA SER A 79 -4.77 -4.60 14.59
C SER A 79 -5.35 -5.33 13.38
N LEU A 80 -5.23 -4.76 12.17
CA LEU A 80 -5.60 -5.42 10.93
C LEU A 80 -4.76 -6.68 10.67
N TYR A 81 -3.45 -6.60 10.91
CA TYR A 81 -2.56 -7.74 10.78
C TYR A 81 -2.90 -8.85 11.80
N LYS A 82 -3.23 -8.50 13.05
CA LYS A 82 -3.59 -9.47 14.12
C LYS A 82 -5.04 -9.98 14.02
N PHE A 83 -5.87 -9.38 13.17
CA PHE A 83 -7.25 -9.79 13.00
C PHE A 83 -7.32 -11.22 12.47
N HIS A 84 -8.12 -12.05 13.13
CA HIS A 84 -8.32 -13.44 12.72
C HIS A 84 -9.42 -13.50 11.68
N VAL A 85 -9.02 -13.59 10.41
CA VAL A 85 -9.97 -13.68 9.29
C VAL A 85 -10.75 -15.00 9.37
N PRO A 86 -12.10 -14.96 9.45
CA PRO A 86 -12.89 -16.19 9.46
C PRO A 86 -12.66 -17.00 8.18
N PRO A 87 -12.47 -18.33 8.25
CA PRO A 87 -12.22 -19.14 7.07
C PRO A 87 -13.28 -18.98 5.97
N SER A 88 -14.57 -18.95 6.35
CA SER A 88 -15.67 -18.73 5.41
C SER A 88 -15.62 -17.37 4.71
N PHE A 89 -15.13 -16.33 5.41
CA PHE A 89 -14.94 -15.00 4.83
C PHE A 89 -13.78 -15.01 3.82
N ALA A 90 -12.65 -15.62 4.17
CA ALA A 90 -11.52 -15.77 3.25
C ALA A 90 -11.90 -16.58 2.00
N SER A 91 -12.57 -17.73 2.16
CA SER A 91 -13.02 -18.55 1.02
C SER A 91 -13.98 -17.81 0.08
N ALA A 92 -14.82 -16.92 0.61
CA ALA A 92 -15.76 -16.14 -0.18
C ALA A 92 -15.10 -14.96 -0.91
N TRP A 93 -14.17 -14.27 -0.25
CA TRP A 93 -13.74 -12.94 -0.70
C TRP A 93 -12.29 -12.87 -1.19
N LEU A 94 -11.41 -13.81 -0.86
CA LEU A 94 -9.98 -13.69 -1.19
C LEU A 94 -9.77 -13.47 -2.68
N ARG A 95 -10.37 -14.30 -3.55
CA ARG A 95 -10.25 -14.18 -5.01
C ARG A 95 -10.84 -12.87 -5.55
N GLU A 96 -12.05 -12.52 -5.11
CA GLU A 96 -12.75 -11.30 -5.56
C GLU A 96 -11.96 -10.04 -5.24
N ARG A 97 -11.30 -10.04 -4.08
CA ARG A 97 -10.55 -8.91 -3.53
C ARG A 97 -9.06 -8.94 -3.88
N LEU A 98 -8.61 -9.88 -4.72
CA LEU A 98 -7.28 -9.78 -5.33
C LEU A 98 -7.20 -8.55 -6.25
N PHE A 99 -6.00 -8.02 -6.44
CA PHE A 99 -5.73 -7.00 -7.45
C PHE A 99 -5.81 -7.57 -8.87
N GLU A 100 -5.84 -6.70 -9.87
CA GLU A 100 -6.16 -7.04 -11.26
C GLU A 100 -5.26 -8.10 -11.93
N GLN A 101 -5.77 -8.62 -13.05
CA GLN A 101 -5.35 -9.89 -13.67
C GLN A 101 -5.54 -11.07 -12.70
N LYS A 102 -6.77 -11.26 -12.23
CA LYS A 102 -7.16 -12.27 -11.25
C LYS A 102 -7.37 -13.63 -11.91
N PRO A 103 -7.05 -14.74 -11.23
CA PRO A 103 -7.45 -16.06 -11.70
C PRO A 103 -8.98 -16.25 -11.61
N GLU A 104 -9.53 -17.03 -12.54
CA GLU A 104 -10.95 -17.40 -12.53
C GLU A 104 -11.31 -18.28 -11.34
N SER A 105 -10.41 -19.19 -10.95
CA SER A 105 -10.55 -20.07 -9.80
C SER A 105 -9.19 -20.51 -9.26
N PHE A 106 -9.17 -21.08 -8.05
CA PHE A 106 -7.98 -21.71 -7.49
C PHE A 106 -8.05 -23.23 -7.64
N PRO A 107 -6.91 -23.91 -7.88
CA PRO A 107 -6.89 -25.37 -8.07
C PRO A 107 -7.07 -26.15 -6.77
N VAL A 108 -6.93 -25.49 -5.62
CA VAL A 108 -7.10 -26.08 -4.28
C VAL A 108 -8.00 -25.19 -3.42
N PRO A 109 -8.68 -25.73 -2.39
CA PRO A 109 -9.51 -24.93 -1.49
C PRO A 109 -8.72 -23.80 -0.81
N VAL A 110 -9.38 -22.65 -0.63
CA VAL A 110 -8.81 -21.53 0.12
C VAL A 110 -8.59 -21.95 1.57
N ALA A 111 -7.32 -22.01 1.98
CA ALA A 111 -6.91 -22.39 3.32
C ALA A 111 -5.59 -21.68 3.70
N PRO A 112 -5.34 -21.41 4.99
CA PRO A 112 -4.10 -20.77 5.44
C PRO A 112 -2.94 -21.76 5.48
N THR A 113 -2.60 -22.35 4.33
CA THR A 113 -1.56 -23.37 4.19
C THR A 113 -0.50 -22.93 3.18
N ARG A 114 0.69 -23.54 3.30
CA ARG A 114 1.74 -23.38 2.30
C ARG A 114 1.28 -23.78 0.91
N GLU A 115 0.57 -24.91 0.80
CA GLU A 115 0.04 -25.43 -0.46
C GLU A 115 -0.87 -24.41 -1.15
N PHE A 116 -1.80 -23.81 -0.41
CA PHE A 116 -2.65 -22.76 -0.96
C PHE A 116 -1.83 -21.51 -1.33
N CYS A 117 -0.83 -21.13 -0.53
CA CYS A 117 0.03 -19.99 -0.87
C CYS A 117 0.80 -20.20 -2.18
N VAL A 118 1.30 -21.42 -2.43
CA VAL A 118 1.91 -21.78 -3.73
C VAL A 118 0.88 -21.70 -4.85
N ALA A 119 -0.31 -22.29 -4.66
CA ALA A 119 -1.38 -22.25 -5.65
C ALA A 119 -1.83 -20.82 -5.97
N LEU A 120 -1.90 -19.94 -4.98
CA LEU A 120 -2.20 -18.51 -5.15
C LEU A 120 -1.19 -17.82 -6.08
N PHE A 121 0.12 -18.01 -5.85
CA PHE A 121 1.14 -17.46 -6.73
C PHE A 121 1.07 -18.03 -8.14
N THR A 122 0.96 -19.35 -8.26
CA THR A 122 0.87 -20.03 -9.55
C THR A 122 -0.30 -19.49 -10.36
N SER A 123 -1.50 -19.48 -9.78
CA SER A 123 -2.70 -18.98 -10.45
C SER A 123 -2.61 -17.48 -10.75
N LYS A 124 -1.97 -16.67 -9.88
CA LYS A 124 -1.78 -15.25 -10.15
C LYS A 124 -0.84 -15.00 -11.33
N ILE A 125 0.27 -15.74 -11.41
CA ILE A 125 1.22 -15.65 -12.52
C ILE A 125 0.57 -16.09 -13.83
N GLU A 126 -0.19 -17.18 -13.81
CA GLU A 126 -0.91 -17.66 -15.00
C GLU A 126 -1.99 -16.69 -15.48
N ALA A 127 -2.65 -15.98 -14.56
CA ALA A 127 -3.63 -14.96 -14.89
C ALA A 127 -2.99 -13.65 -15.40
N THR A 128 -1.84 -13.27 -14.86
CA THR A 128 -1.08 -12.09 -15.33
C THR A 128 -0.38 -12.35 -16.66
N ILE A 129 0.37 -13.45 -16.78
CA ILE A 129 1.14 -13.81 -17.97
C ILE A 129 0.48 -15.03 -18.61
N LYS A 130 -0.31 -14.80 -19.65
CA LYS A 130 -1.05 -15.84 -20.39
C LYS A 130 -0.13 -16.58 -21.38
N ASN A 131 -0.67 -17.14 -22.47
CA ASN A 131 0.13 -17.79 -23.51
C ASN A 131 0.63 -16.77 -24.53
N VAL A 132 1.66 -17.14 -25.30
CA VAL A 132 2.18 -16.28 -26.38
C VAL A 132 1.05 -15.88 -27.32
N GLY A 133 0.92 -14.58 -27.57
CA GLY A 133 -0.12 -13.98 -28.41
C GLY A 133 -1.43 -13.65 -27.68
N ASP A 134 -1.63 -14.12 -26.45
CA ASP A 134 -2.77 -13.70 -25.62
C ASP A 134 -2.57 -12.25 -25.15
N MET A 135 -3.68 -11.53 -24.92
CA MET A 135 -3.63 -10.17 -24.34
C MET A 135 -3.08 -10.19 -22.92
N ILE A 136 -2.26 -9.19 -22.60
CA ILE A 136 -1.65 -8.98 -21.29
C ILE A 136 -1.79 -7.52 -20.86
N GLY A 137 -2.15 -7.29 -19.58
CA GLY A 137 -2.36 -5.95 -19.05
C GLY A 137 -3.81 -5.49 -19.22
N TRP A 138 -3.99 -4.22 -19.57
CA TRP A 138 -5.31 -3.64 -19.85
C TRP A 138 -5.68 -3.81 -21.32
N GLU A 139 -6.97 -3.97 -21.60
CA GLU A 139 -7.45 -4.21 -22.98
C GLU A 139 -7.10 -3.05 -23.92
N ASP A 140 -7.10 -1.82 -23.39
CA ASP A 140 -6.81 -0.58 -24.13
C ASP A 140 -5.33 -0.47 -24.56
N ASP A 141 -4.42 -1.18 -23.89
CA ASP A 141 -2.99 -1.14 -24.21
C ASP A 141 -2.66 -1.99 -25.45
N HIS A 142 -3.56 -2.91 -25.84
CA HIS A 142 -3.39 -3.86 -26.95
C HIS A 142 -2.07 -4.66 -26.90
N ASN A 143 -1.49 -4.80 -25.71
CA ASN A 143 -0.29 -5.57 -25.47
C ASN A 143 -0.59 -7.07 -25.51
N THR A 144 0.35 -7.84 -26.06
CA THR A 144 0.28 -9.30 -26.10
C THR A 144 1.51 -9.93 -25.48
N VAL A 145 1.36 -11.15 -24.97
CA VAL A 145 2.49 -11.90 -24.42
C VAL A 145 3.44 -12.27 -25.55
N GLY A 146 4.68 -11.76 -25.48
CA GLY A 146 5.75 -12.18 -26.36
C GLY A 146 6.55 -13.36 -25.80
N PRO A 147 7.59 -13.80 -26.53
CA PRO A 147 8.42 -14.94 -26.13
C PRO A 147 9.22 -14.70 -24.84
N VAL A 148 9.61 -13.47 -24.53
CA VAL A 148 10.40 -13.16 -23.33
C VAL A 148 9.52 -13.25 -22.09
N ALA A 149 8.34 -12.65 -22.09
CA ALA A 149 7.39 -12.75 -20.98
C ALA A 149 6.93 -14.21 -20.79
N ALA A 150 6.70 -14.95 -21.87
CA ALA A 150 6.36 -16.37 -21.79
C ALA A 150 7.50 -17.22 -21.18
N ALA A 151 8.76 -16.93 -21.52
CA ALA A 151 9.92 -17.59 -20.90
C ALA A 151 10.05 -17.22 -19.41
N ALA A 152 9.85 -15.94 -19.07
CA ALA A 152 9.85 -15.46 -17.70
C ALA A 152 8.77 -16.16 -16.84
N LYS A 153 7.56 -16.34 -17.38
CA LYS A 153 6.51 -17.14 -16.73
C LYS A 153 7.02 -18.51 -16.31
N GLN A 154 7.71 -19.23 -17.19
CA GLN A 154 8.25 -20.57 -16.86
C GLN A 154 9.29 -20.51 -15.74
N SER A 155 10.21 -19.55 -15.78
CA SER A 155 11.20 -19.35 -14.72
C SER A 155 10.54 -19.03 -13.38
N LEU A 156 9.50 -18.19 -13.38
CA LEU A 156 8.75 -17.81 -12.18
C LEU A 156 7.98 -19.00 -11.60
N LEU A 157 7.26 -19.74 -12.42
CA LEU A 157 6.52 -20.93 -11.99
C LEU A 157 7.43 -21.97 -11.33
N ARG A 158 8.64 -22.15 -11.88
CA ARG A 158 9.66 -23.03 -11.29
C ARG A 158 10.23 -22.49 -9.98
N LEU A 159 10.33 -21.17 -9.81
CA LEU A 159 10.87 -20.55 -8.59
C LEU A 159 9.92 -20.65 -7.39
N ILE A 160 8.59 -20.53 -7.59
CA ILE A 160 7.60 -20.42 -6.49
C ILE A 160 7.83 -21.45 -5.37
N PRO A 161 7.95 -22.77 -5.64
CA PRO A 161 8.07 -23.76 -4.58
C PRO A 161 9.32 -23.60 -3.71
N HIS A 162 10.33 -22.83 -4.16
CA HIS A 162 11.60 -22.64 -3.47
C HIS A 162 11.67 -21.33 -2.68
N ILE A 163 10.86 -20.31 -3.04
CA ILE A 163 10.82 -19.02 -2.32
C ILE A 163 9.73 -18.94 -1.27
N ILE A 164 8.74 -19.84 -1.33
CA ILE A 164 7.73 -19.98 -0.30
C ILE A 164 8.32 -20.84 0.84
N PRO A 165 8.50 -20.28 2.06
CA PRO A 165 9.19 -20.97 3.16
C PRO A 165 8.59 -22.33 3.50
N THR A 166 9.37 -23.18 4.17
CA THR A 166 8.90 -24.44 4.76
C THR A 166 9.25 -24.44 6.24
N GLY A 167 8.56 -25.25 7.04
CA GLY A 167 8.91 -25.49 8.45
C GLY A 167 7.86 -24.98 9.45
N ASP A 168 8.24 -24.92 10.72
CA ASP A 168 7.29 -24.86 11.85
C ASP A 168 6.48 -23.54 11.97
N ASP A 169 6.88 -22.49 11.26
CA ASP A 169 6.23 -21.18 11.30
C ASP A 169 5.01 -21.07 10.34
N GLU A 170 4.52 -22.16 9.73
CA GLU A 170 3.41 -22.13 8.77
C GLU A 170 2.16 -21.39 9.29
N ASN A 171 1.80 -21.63 10.56
CA ASN A 171 0.65 -20.99 11.21
C ASN A 171 0.79 -19.47 11.33
N LEU A 172 2.03 -18.96 11.36
CA LEU A 172 2.33 -17.53 11.42
C LEU A 172 2.38 -16.94 10.00
N LEU A 173 2.98 -17.66 9.05
CA LEU A 173 3.25 -17.15 7.69
C LEU A 173 2.02 -17.19 6.77
N TYR A 174 1.19 -18.24 6.88
CA TYR A 174 0.10 -18.48 5.92
C TYR A 174 -1.29 -18.16 6.45
N ARG A 175 -1.42 -17.78 7.73
CA ARG A 175 -2.69 -17.23 8.23
C ARG A 175 -3.10 -16.04 7.37
N PHE A 176 -4.40 -15.93 7.12
CA PHE A 176 -4.92 -14.80 6.36
C PHE A 176 -5.01 -13.55 7.23
N VAL A 177 -4.68 -12.42 6.63
CA VAL A 177 -4.80 -11.07 7.21
C VAL A 177 -5.55 -10.15 6.26
N ILE A 178 -5.99 -9.01 6.77
CA ILE A 178 -6.66 -7.97 6.00
C ILE A 178 -5.68 -6.82 5.76
N ASP A 179 -5.53 -6.46 4.49
CA ASP A 179 -4.85 -5.23 4.09
C ASP A 179 -5.88 -4.22 3.57
N HIS A 180 -5.62 -2.93 3.83
CA HIS A 180 -6.51 -1.86 3.37
C HIS A 180 -6.41 -1.62 1.86
N GLY A 181 -5.28 -1.94 1.23
CA GLY A 181 -5.02 -1.70 -0.20
C GLY A 181 -4.56 -0.28 -0.52
N ASP A 182 -5.09 0.73 0.16
CA ASP A 182 -4.64 2.13 0.07
C ASP A 182 -4.50 2.75 1.48
N PHE A 183 -3.54 2.27 2.26
CA PHE A 183 -3.41 2.68 3.66
C PHE A 183 -2.57 3.95 3.78
N GLY A 184 -3.20 5.05 4.15
CA GLY A 184 -2.52 6.32 4.34
C GLY A 184 -3.28 7.30 5.21
N VAL A 185 -2.63 8.40 5.57
CA VAL A 185 -3.26 9.49 6.34
C VAL A 185 -4.48 10.08 5.64
N HIS A 186 -4.52 10.04 4.30
CA HIS A 186 -5.65 10.54 3.51
C HIS A 186 -6.94 9.71 3.68
N ASN A 187 -6.84 8.50 4.22
CA ASN A 187 -7.96 7.59 4.46
C ASN A 187 -8.30 7.42 5.96
N ILE A 188 -7.70 8.25 6.83
CA ILE A 188 -7.92 8.21 8.27
C ILE A 188 -8.65 9.49 8.71
N SER A 189 -9.80 9.33 9.36
CA SER A 189 -10.46 10.47 10.01
C SER A 189 -9.82 10.75 11.36
N VAL A 190 -9.67 12.03 11.69
CA VAL A 190 -9.02 12.50 12.91
C VAL A 190 -9.93 13.50 13.64
N THR A 191 -10.07 13.32 14.95
CA THR A 191 -10.67 14.29 15.86
C THR A 191 -9.66 14.78 16.88
N MET A 192 -10.01 15.77 17.71
CA MET A 192 -9.20 16.18 18.85
C MET A 192 -9.76 15.59 20.13
N ASP A 193 -8.89 14.99 20.95
CA ASP A 193 -9.27 14.50 22.28
C ASP A 193 -9.44 15.65 23.31
N ALA A 194 -9.79 15.30 24.54
CA ALA A 194 -9.98 16.27 25.63
C ALA A 194 -8.70 17.07 26.00
N ASN A 195 -7.52 16.59 25.59
CA ASN A 195 -6.22 17.24 25.78
C ASN A 195 -5.73 17.97 24.52
N ASN A 196 -6.61 18.15 23.52
CA ASN A 196 -6.31 18.74 22.23
C ASN A 196 -5.20 17.99 21.46
N GLN A 197 -5.14 16.66 21.64
CA GLN A 197 -4.29 15.77 20.87
C GLN A 197 -5.07 15.13 19.72
N PRO A 198 -4.45 14.94 18.55
CA PRO A 198 -5.11 14.29 17.43
C PRO A 198 -5.37 12.81 17.73
N LEU A 199 -6.57 12.34 17.44
CA LEU A 199 -7.03 10.97 17.64
C LEU A 199 -7.65 10.44 16.35
N ALA A 200 -7.10 9.36 15.82
CA ALA A 200 -7.67 8.63 14.70
C ALA A 200 -8.98 7.94 15.12
N THR A 201 -10.06 8.18 14.38
CA THR A 201 -11.41 7.68 14.72
C THR A 201 -11.95 6.64 13.76
N SER A 202 -11.57 6.70 12.49
CA SER A 202 -12.00 5.71 11.49
C SER A 202 -11.00 5.57 10.35
N LEU A 203 -11.09 4.44 9.67
CA LEU A 203 -10.39 4.12 8.42
C LEU A 203 -11.45 3.80 7.36
N TYR A 204 -11.42 4.50 6.24
CA TYR A 204 -12.41 4.41 5.16
C TYR A 204 -11.72 4.23 3.80
N ASP A 205 -12.51 4.12 2.73
CA ASP A 205 -12.02 3.82 1.37
C ASP A 205 -11.47 2.40 1.21
N TRP A 206 -12.27 1.44 1.67
CA TRP A 206 -11.94 0.02 1.62
C TRP A 206 -12.08 -0.58 0.21
N GLU A 207 -12.22 0.21 -0.87
CA GLU A 207 -12.49 -0.31 -2.22
C GLU A 207 -11.39 -1.26 -2.70
N THR A 208 -10.14 -1.02 -2.28
CA THR A 208 -8.95 -1.82 -2.62
C THR A 208 -8.54 -2.83 -1.54
N GLY A 209 -9.29 -2.92 -0.43
CA GLY A 209 -8.96 -3.82 0.68
C GLY A 209 -8.94 -5.30 0.27
N CYS A 210 -7.93 -6.05 0.70
CA CYS A 210 -7.69 -7.41 0.25
C CYS A 210 -7.40 -8.38 1.41
N ILE A 211 -7.51 -9.67 1.10
CA ILE A 211 -7.18 -10.76 2.01
C ILE A 211 -5.96 -11.47 1.46
N VAL A 212 -4.91 -11.59 2.25
CA VAL A 212 -3.64 -12.20 1.82
C VAL A 212 -3.05 -13.07 2.92
N PRO A 213 -2.25 -14.09 2.58
CA PRO A 213 -1.36 -14.73 3.54
C PRO A 213 -0.47 -13.69 4.24
N ALA A 214 -0.24 -13.83 5.54
CA ALA A 214 0.52 -12.88 6.35
C ALA A 214 1.92 -12.56 5.79
N ILE A 215 2.57 -13.55 5.17
CA ILE A 215 3.87 -13.40 4.50
C ILE A 215 3.84 -12.37 3.34
N LEU A 216 2.68 -12.14 2.72
CA LEU A 216 2.49 -11.24 1.57
C LEU A 216 1.90 -9.87 1.95
N SER A 217 1.55 -9.67 3.22
CA SER A 217 0.86 -8.47 3.68
C SER A 217 1.72 -7.22 3.58
N ASP A 218 1.14 -6.11 3.13
CA ASP A 218 1.85 -4.85 2.92
C ASP A 218 1.76 -3.91 4.13
N PRO A 219 2.89 -3.63 4.81
CA PRO A 219 2.90 -2.73 5.96
C PRO A 219 2.95 -1.25 5.56
N LEU A 220 2.87 -0.93 4.25
CA LEU A 220 2.92 0.43 3.72
C LEU A 220 2.00 1.40 4.47
N MET A 221 2.54 2.59 4.70
CA MET A 221 1.84 3.76 5.22
C MET A 221 2.11 4.95 4.30
N ALA A 222 1.09 5.36 3.54
CA ALA A 222 1.15 6.52 2.66
C ALA A 222 0.98 7.82 3.46
N VAL A 223 1.96 8.70 3.29
CA VAL A 223 1.93 10.12 3.67
C VAL A 223 2.29 10.94 2.43
N THR A 224 3.04 12.03 2.57
CA THR A 224 3.61 12.74 1.39
C THR A 224 4.56 11.85 0.55
N VAL A 225 5.10 10.81 1.19
CA VAL A 225 5.91 9.72 0.65
C VAL A 225 5.31 8.39 1.12
N ASP A 226 5.74 7.27 0.56
CA ASP A 226 5.36 5.97 1.10
C ASP A 226 6.39 5.52 2.12
N LEU A 227 5.95 5.31 3.37
CA LEU A 227 6.76 4.63 4.38
C LEU A 227 6.60 3.14 4.15
N VAL A 228 7.70 2.45 3.88
CA VAL A 228 7.73 1.01 3.57
C VAL A 228 8.84 0.32 4.37
N THR A 229 8.92 -1.01 4.26
CA THR A 229 10.07 -1.75 4.76
C THR A 229 10.86 -2.39 3.63
N ASP A 230 12.16 -2.55 3.83
CA ASP A 230 12.99 -3.40 2.96
C ASP A 230 12.80 -4.90 3.27
N GLU A 231 13.63 -5.73 2.63
CA GLU A 231 13.62 -7.18 2.78
C GLU A 231 13.99 -7.68 4.20
N ASP A 232 14.71 -6.88 4.97
CA ASP A 232 15.10 -7.19 6.36
C ASP A 232 14.09 -6.64 7.37
N ALA A 233 12.95 -6.13 6.88
CA ALA A 233 11.96 -5.39 7.63
C ALA A 233 12.53 -4.12 8.29
N ALA A 234 13.58 -3.53 7.70
CA ALA A 234 14.10 -2.24 8.15
C ALA A 234 13.26 -1.09 7.55
N PRO A 235 13.10 0.02 8.28
CA PRO A 235 12.37 1.19 7.78
C PRO A 235 13.01 1.76 6.51
N ALA A 236 12.19 2.01 5.49
CA ALA A 236 12.58 2.61 4.22
C ALA A 236 11.50 3.59 3.73
N VAL A 237 11.79 4.31 2.65
CA VAL A 237 10.89 5.30 2.04
C VAL A 237 10.95 5.16 0.52
N THR A 238 9.79 5.25 -0.14
CA THR A 238 9.67 5.29 -1.61
C THR A 238 8.82 6.48 -2.05
N ARG A 239 8.63 6.64 -3.37
CA ARG A 239 7.98 7.82 -4.00
C ARG A 239 8.66 9.15 -3.66
N LEU A 240 9.96 9.12 -3.39
CA LEU A 240 10.75 10.32 -3.19
C LEU A 240 10.80 11.17 -4.48
N SER A 241 10.71 12.48 -4.30
CA SER A 241 10.97 13.43 -5.38
C SER A 241 12.45 13.34 -5.81
N PRO A 242 12.77 13.45 -7.12
CA PRO A 242 14.17 13.50 -7.59
C PRO A 242 14.99 14.67 -7.02
N VAL A 243 14.32 15.69 -6.46
CA VAL A 243 14.93 16.93 -5.94
C VAL A 243 14.68 17.12 -4.44
N VAL A 244 14.44 16.04 -3.69
CA VAL A 244 14.24 16.09 -2.23
C VAL A 244 15.45 16.69 -1.51
N ALA A 245 15.20 17.63 -0.60
CA ALA A 245 16.27 18.22 0.22
C ALA A 245 16.76 17.24 1.30
N ALA A 246 17.97 17.47 1.83
CA ALA A 246 18.59 16.55 2.78
C ALA A 246 17.85 16.50 4.14
N ASP A 247 17.33 17.64 4.59
CA ASP A 247 16.52 17.77 5.80
C ASP A 247 15.15 17.09 5.66
N GLU A 248 14.50 17.21 4.50
CA GLU A 248 13.27 16.46 4.20
C GLU A 248 13.51 14.95 4.22
N LEU A 249 14.64 14.48 3.68
CA LEU A 249 14.99 13.07 3.69
C LEU A 249 15.21 12.53 5.12
N GLU A 250 15.85 13.32 5.99
CA GLU A 250 16.03 12.97 7.41
C GLU A 250 14.69 12.93 8.16
N GLU A 251 13.77 13.83 7.82
CA GLU A 251 12.41 13.84 8.37
C GLU A 251 11.64 12.57 7.95
N PHE A 252 11.64 12.20 6.67
CA PHE A 252 10.96 11.00 6.18
C PHE A 252 11.57 9.72 6.77
N ALA A 253 12.90 9.66 6.91
CA ALA A 253 13.56 8.55 7.60
C ALA A 253 13.12 8.44 9.06
N THR A 254 12.95 9.58 9.75
CA THR A 254 12.44 9.63 11.12
C THR A 254 10.99 9.12 11.20
N TRP A 255 10.12 9.53 10.29
CA TRP A 255 8.73 9.06 10.23
C TRP A 255 8.64 7.56 9.98
N SER A 256 9.39 7.06 8.99
CA SER A 256 9.44 5.63 8.68
C SER A 256 9.88 4.83 9.89
N ARG A 257 10.97 5.25 10.56
CA ARG A 257 11.47 4.61 11.77
C ARG A 257 10.42 4.58 12.88
N LEU A 258 9.79 5.71 13.21
CA LEU A 258 8.78 5.77 14.27
C LEU A 258 7.56 4.89 13.97
N CYS A 259 7.09 4.89 12.72
CA CYS A 259 5.94 4.09 12.29
C CYS A 259 6.23 2.59 12.44
N PHE A 260 7.37 2.11 11.92
CA PHE A 260 7.69 0.68 11.96
C PHE A 260 8.18 0.20 13.33
N GLU A 261 8.84 1.05 14.13
CA GLU A 261 9.13 0.76 15.54
C GLU A 261 7.83 0.55 16.34
N ALA A 262 6.81 1.38 16.12
CA ALA A 262 5.50 1.20 16.74
C ALA A 262 4.78 -0.05 16.22
N LEU A 263 4.75 -0.27 14.89
CA LEU A 263 4.10 -1.42 14.27
C LEU A 263 4.67 -2.74 14.80
N PHE A 264 5.99 -2.89 14.81
CA PHE A 264 6.64 -4.14 15.21
C PHE A 264 6.68 -4.35 16.72
N ARG A 265 6.53 -3.30 17.51
CA ARG A 265 6.25 -3.44 18.94
C ARG A 265 4.89 -4.09 19.19
N GLU A 266 3.89 -3.72 18.39
CA GLU A 266 2.51 -4.21 18.51
C GLU A 266 2.24 -5.55 17.83
N ALA A 267 2.99 -5.84 16.78
CA ALA A 267 2.89 -7.03 15.95
C ALA A 267 4.30 -7.54 15.57
N PRO A 268 5.06 -8.10 16.53
CA PRO A 268 6.42 -8.60 16.27
C PRO A 268 6.46 -9.72 15.22
N ASP A 269 5.39 -10.53 15.14
CA ASP A 269 5.24 -11.57 14.13
C ASP A 269 5.17 -11.02 12.70
N TYR A 270 4.75 -9.77 12.53
CA TYR A 270 4.73 -9.12 11.21
C TYR A 270 6.14 -8.92 10.69
N LYS A 271 7.06 -8.50 11.57
CA LYS A 271 8.48 -8.38 11.24
C LYS A 271 9.06 -9.72 10.77
N ARG A 272 8.74 -10.80 11.51
CA ARG A 272 9.17 -12.16 11.15
C ARG A 272 8.60 -12.60 9.80
N ALA A 273 7.32 -12.32 9.53
CA ALA A 273 6.67 -12.65 8.27
C ALA A 273 7.30 -11.90 7.08
N ILE A 274 7.64 -10.62 7.24
CA ILE A 274 8.32 -9.83 6.20
C ILE A 274 9.70 -10.44 5.87
N GLN A 275 10.51 -10.70 6.91
CA GLN A 275 11.86 -11.25 6.75
C GLN A 275 11.84 -12.66 6.13
N ALA A 276 10.95 -13.53 6.61
CA ALA A 276 10.79 -14.87 6.04
C ALA A 276 10.27 -14.83 4.60
N GLY A 277 9.48 -13.82 4.27
CA GLY A 277 8.82 -13.65 2.98
C GLY A 277 9.59 -12.90 1.92
N LYS A 278 10.82 -12.44 2.17
CA LYS A 278 11.51 -11.47 1.30
C LYS A 278 11.41 -11.75 -0.21
N ASP A 279 11.67 -12.98 -0.63
CA ASP A 279 11.64 -13.38 -2.05
C ASP A 279 10.21 -13.46 -2.58
N ALA A 280 9.29 -14.05 -1.80
CA ALA A 280 7.88 -14.13 -2.14
C ALA A 280 7.26 -12.73 -2.27
N ARG A 281 7.62 -11.82 -1.36
CA ARG A 281 7.16 -10.43 -1.34
C ARG A 281 7.68 -9.63 -2.53
N HIS A 282 8.95 -9.81 -2.90
CA HIS A 282 9.50 -9.21 -4.11
C HIS A 282 8.66 -9.56 -5.34
N LEU A 283 8.38 -10.84 -5.54
CA LEU A 283 7.54 -11.29 -6.65
C LEU A 283 6.09 -10.79 -6.53
N TRP A 284 5.50 -10.87 -5.34
CA TRP A 284 4.12 -10.44 -5.11
C TRP A 284 3.90 -8.97 -5.45
N PHE A 285 4.80 -8.09 -4.99
CA PHE A 285 4.72 -6.67 -5.26
C PHE A 285 5.05 -6.32 -6.71
N ALA A 286 5.98 -7.04 -7.36
CA ALA A 286 6.18 -6.89 -8.81
C ALA A 286 4.89 -7.21 -9.60
N LEU A 287 4.20 -8.31 -9.26
CA LEU A 287 2.93 -8.65 -9.90
C LEU A 287 1.83 -7.63 -9.63
N ARG A 288 1.80 -7.05 -8.42
CA ARG A 288 0.81 -6.03 -8.02
C ARG A 288 1.06 -4.67 -8.67
N ASP A 289 2.32 -4.28 -8.80
CA ASP A 289 2.71 -2.93 -9.18
C ASP A 289 2.91 -2.77 -10.68
N TRP A 290 2.90 -3.86 -11.45
CA TRP A 290 2.85 -3.80 -12.90
C TRP A 290 1.55 -3.11 -13.38
N ARG A 291 1.66 -2.25 -14.40
CA ARG A 291 0.58 -1.36 -14.85
C ARG A 291 0.17 -1.53 -16.32
N GLY A 292 0.72 -2.51 -17.02
CA GLY A 292 0.40 -2.78 -18.44
C GLY A 292 1.52 -2.41 -19.41
N ASP A 293 2.44 -1.53 -19.01
CA ASP A 293 3.54 -1.07 -19.87
C ASP A 293 4.64 -2.12 -20.05
N ASP A 294 5.18 -2.20 -21.27
CA ASP A 294 6.33 -3.00 -21.69
C ASP A 294 6.37 -4.42 -21.06
N PRO A 295 5.43 -5.33 -21.42
CA PRO A 295 5.38 -6.65 -20.82
C PRO A 295 6.66 -7.46 -21.07
N GLU A 296 7.29 -7.35 -22.24
CA GLU A 296 8.50 -8.11 -22.56
C GLU A 296 9.70 -7.65 -21.74
N GLY A 297 9.93 -6.33 -21.62
CA GLY A 297 11.01 -5.79 -20.79
C GLY A 297 10.76 -6.04 -19.31
N TYR A 298 9.56 -5.69 -18.82
CA TYR A 298 9.20 -5.82 -17.41
C TYR A 298 9.29 -7.27 -16.92
N PHE A 299 8.61 -8.20 -17.60
CA PHE A 299 8.66 -9.61 -17.21
C PHE A 299 10.00 -10.26 -17.58
N GLY A 300 10.72 -9.77 -18.59
CA GLY A 300 12.08 -10.19 -18.89
C GLY A 300 13.03 -9.96 -17.72
N ASP A 301 13.01 -8.77 -17.13
CA ASP A 301 13.81 -8.44 -15.94
C ASP A 301 13.40 -9.29 -14.73
N LEU A 302 12.09 -9.48 -14.51
CA LEU A 302 11.57 -10.32 -13.43
C LEU A 302 11.94 -11.81 -13.62
N GLY A 303 11.95 -12.30 -14.86
CA GLY A 303 12.42 -13.64 -15.22
C GLY A 303 13.93 -13.82 -15.02
N ALA A 304 14.72 -12.81 -15.37
CA ALA A 304 16.16 -12.80 -15.13
C ALA A 304 16.49 -12.81 -13.63
N TRP A 305 15.74 -12.03 -12.83
CA TRP A 305 15.78 -12.11 -11.37
C TRP A 305 15.47 -13.52 -10.88
N ALA A 306 14.41 -14.16 -11.40
CA ALA A 306 14.01 -15.50 -10.98
C ALA A 306 15.09 -16.55 -11.27
N GLU A 307 15.70 -16.52 -12.46
CA GLU A 307 16.81 -17.42 -12.82
C GLU A 307 18.06 -17.19 -11.97
N LYS A 308 18.38 -15.93 -11.64
CA LYS A 308 19.46 -15.60 -10.72
C LYS A 308 19.16 -16.16 -9.32
N ARG A 309 17.93 -15.98 -8.83
CA ARG A 309 17.52 -16.42 -7.50
C ARG A 309 17.49 -17.93 -7.36
N MET A 310 16.99 -18.65 -8.38
CA MET A 310 17.06 -20.12 -8.44
C MET A 310 18.50 -20.62 -8.29
N LYS A 311 19.48 -19.98 -8.95
CA LYS A 311 20.91 -20.34 -8.80
C LYS A 311 21.43 -20.12 -7.39
N GLU A 312 21.08 -18.99 -6.77
CA GLU A 312 21.47 -18.67 -5.39
C GLU A 312 20.88 -19.65 -4.36
N LEU A 313 19.68 -20.16 -4.63
CA LEU A 313 19.01 -21.18 -3.83
C LEU A 313 19.47 -22.62 -4.13
N GLY A 314 20.36 -22.82 -5.10
CA GLY A 314 20.85 -24.14 -5.50
C GLY A 314 19.83 -24.99 -6.27
N VAL A 315 18.82 -24.38 -6.88
CA VAL A 315 17.83 -25.06 -7.72
C VAL A 315 18.50 -25.44 -9.05
N THR A 316 18.81 -26.72 -9.24
CA THR A 316 19.37 -27.22 -10.50
C THR A 316 18.30 -27.22 -11.59
N ARG A 317 18.67 -26.84 -12.83
CA ARG A 317 17.82 -27.10 -13.99
C ARG A 317 17.70 -28.62 -14.13
N GLU A 318 16.48 -29.14 -14.09
CA GLU A 318 16.23 -30.48 -14.61
C GLU A 318 16.73 -30.46 -16.06
N VAL A 319 17.69 -31.35 -16.33
CA VAL A 319 18.22 -31.55 -17.68
C VAL A 319 17.15 -32.38 -18.37
N ASP A 320 16.33 -31.74 -19.21
CA ASP A 320 15.53 -32.43 -20.22
C ASP A 320 16.46 -33.13 -21.24
#